data_AF-A0A3A0UH44-F1
#
_entry.id   AF-A0A3A0UH44-F1
#
_cell.length_a   1.000
_cell.length_b   1.000
_cell.length_c   1.000
_cell.angle_alpha   90.00
_cell.angle_beta   90.00
_cell.angle_gamma   90.00
#
_symmetry.space_group_name_H-M   'P 1'
#
loop_
_entity.id
_entity.type
_entity.pdbx_description
1 polymer ?
#
loop_
_entity_poly.entity_id
_entity_poly.type
_entity_poly.pdbx_seq_one_letter_code
_entity_poly.pdbx_strand_id
1 'polypeptide(L)'
;AGDDPTKYRTSDEDSEWEKKDPLVRYRKFLEAKGLWTEEKENEVIERAKTDIKAAIKEADNTEKQTVIDLMENMYEEMPQNLAEQYEIYKEKESK
;
A
#
# COMPACT_ATOMS: atom_id res chain seq x y z
N ALA A 1 9.89 -7.20 -3.21
CA ALA A 1 10.62 -5.93 -3.05
C ALA A 1 11.83 -5.96 -3.96
N GLY A 2 12.15 -4.84 -4.63
CA GLY A 2 13.29 -4.75 -5.56
C GLY A 2 14.62 -4.42 -4.90
N ASP A 3 14.67 -4.45 -3.56
CA ASP A 3 15.82 -4.03 -2.77
C ASP A 3 16.18 -5.08 -1.71
N ASP A 4 17.48 -5.15 -1.40
CA ASP A 4 18.06 -6.03 -0.38
C ASP A 4 19.03 -5.22 0.50
N PRO A 5 18.55 -4.76 1.68
CA PRO A 5 19.35 -3.92 2.56
C PRO A 5 20.63 -4.58 3.07
N THR A 6 20.68 -5.90 3.16
CA THR A 6 21.84 -6.64 3.68
C THR A 6 23.11 -6.45 2.83
N LYS A 7 22.95 -5.95 1.60
CA LYS A 7 24.07 -5.64 0.70
C LYS A 7 24.82 -4.37 1.06
N TYR A 8 24.21 -3.47 1.82
CA TYR A 8 24.77 -2.14 2.08
C TYR A 8 24.60 -1.64 3.52
N ARG A 9 23.93 -2.39 4.39
CA ARG A 9 23.88 -2.12 5.83
C ARG A 9 24.18 -3.38 6.65
N THR A 10 24.66 -3.18 7.87
CA THR A 10 24.98 -4.28 8.78
C THR A 10 23.78 -4.65 9.66
N SER A 11 23.77 -5.89 10.15
CA SER A 11 22.79 -6.33 11.14
C SER A 11 22.90 -5.57 12.47
N ASP A 12 24.08 -5.05 12.79
CA ASP A 12 24.33 -4.28 14.01
C ASP A 12 23.58 -2.95 13.99
N GLU A 13 23.56 -2.29 12.83
CA GLU A 13 22.80 -1.05 12.62
C GLU A 13 21.29 -1.31 12.79
N ASP A 14 20.76 -2.36 12.17
CA ASP A 14 19.35 -2.75 12.31
C ASP A 14 18.99 -3.03 13.78
N SER A 15 19.85 -3.76 14.49
CA SER A 15 19.67 -4.12 15.90
C SER A 15 19.72 -2.88 16.83
N GLU A 16 20.53 -1.87 16.51
CA GLU A 16 20.56 -0.62 17.27
C GLU A 16 19.24 0.14 17.12
N TRP A 17 18.71 0.22 15.90
CA TRP A 17 17.48 0.95 15.60
C TRP A 17 16.22 0.24 16.09
N GLU A 18 16.19 -1.09 16.08
CA GLU A 18 15.09 -1.89 16.66
C GLU A 18 14.87 -1.56 18.14
N LYS A 19 15.95 -1.39 18.91
CA LYS A 19 15.88 -0.97 20.33
C LYS A 19 15.30 0.43 20.52
N LYS A 20 15.29 1.26 19.47
CA LYS A 20 14.78 2.63 19.47
C LYS A 20 13.37 2.73 18.90
N ASP A 21 12.65 1.62 18.74
CA ASP A 21 11.28 1.59 18.20
C ASP A 21 10.38 2.65 18.88
N PRO A 22 9.77 3.57 18.10
CA PRO A 22 8.82 4.55 18.62
C PRO A 22 7.60 3.93 19.31
N LEU A 23 7.16 2.74 18.92
CA LEU A 23 6.03 2.06 19.55
C LEU A 23 6.38 1.64 20.97
N VAL A 24 7.59 1.11 21.21
CA VAL A 24 8.04 0.71 22.55
C VAL A 24 8.08 1.90 23.51
N ARG A 25 8.66 3.03 23.09
CA ARG A 25 8.74 4.23 23.97
C ARG A 25 7.36 4.82 24.26
N TYR A 26 6.46 4.83 23.28
CA TYR A 26 5.14 5.43 23.44
C TYR A 26 4.19 4.53 24.23
N ARG A 27 4.25 3.21 24.01
CA ARG A 27 3.55 2.20 24.82
C ARG A 27 3.86 2.39 26.31
N LYS A 28 5.14 2.40 26.68
CA LYS A 28 5.58 2.59 28.08
C LYS A 28 5.05 3.89 28.70
N PHE A 29 5.05 4.98 27.93
CA PHE A 29 4.52 6.26 28.37
C PHE A 29 3.01 6.20 28.66
N LEU A 30 2.23 5.53 27.82
CA LEU A 30 0.78 5.41 27.99
C LEU A 30 0.42 4.41 29.11
N GLU A 31 1.15 3.30 29.22
CA GLU A 31 1.01 2.33 30.33
C GLU A 31 1.28 2.99 31.69
N ALA A 32 2.34 3.81 31.79
CA ALA A 32 2.64 4.57 33.01
C ALA A 32 1.53 5.55 33.41
N LYS A 33 0.66 5.92 32.47
CA LYS A 33 -0.53 6.76 32.70
C LYS A 33 -1.83 5.96 32.87
N GLY A 34 -1.78 4.63 32.81
CA GLY A 34 -2.96 3.76 32.83
C GLY A 34 -3.85 3.90 31.59
N LEU A 35 -3.32 4.42 30.49
CA LEU A 35 -4.08 4.70 29.26
C LEU A 35 -4.01 3.55 28.24
N TRP A 36 -3.02 2.67 28.37
CA TRP A 36 -2.77 1.55 27.47
C TRP A 36 -2.65 0.22 28.21
N THR A 37 -3.10 -0.85 27.57
CA THR A 37 -3.05 -2.24 28.07
C THR A 37 -2.81 -3.19 26.91
N GLU A 38 -2.32 -4.40 27.21
CA GLU A 38 -2.15 -5.47 26.23
C GLU A 38 -3.47 -5.83 25.53
N GLU A 39 -4.59 -5.80 26.25
CA GLU A 39 -5.92 -6.04 25.68
C GLU A 39 -6.26 -5.03 24.56
N LYS A 40 -6.06 -3.73 24.82
CA LYS A 40 -6.28 -2.67 23.81
C LYS A 40 -5.34 -2.83 22.61
N GLU A 41 -4.11 -3.27 22.86
CA GLU A 41 -3.15 -3.51 21.79
C GLU A 41 -3.59 -4.64 20.87
N ASN A 42 -4.00 -5.77 21.44
CA ASN A 42 -4.54 -6.90 20.69
C ASN A 42 -5.81 -6.51 19.93
N GLU A 43 -6.71 -5.73 20.52
CA GLU A 43 -7.90 -5.20 19.84
C GLU A 43 -7.53 -4.37 18.60
N VAL A 44 -6.58 -3.45 18.73
CA VAL A 44 -6.12 -2.62 17.61
C VAL A 44 -5.45 -3.45 16.52
N ILE A 45 -4.64 -4.45 16.89
CA ILE A 45 -3.99 -5.36 15.95
C ILE A 45 -5.02 -6.18 15.17
N GLU A 46 -6.01 -6.77 15.83
CA GLU A 46 -7.04 -7.58 15.17
C GLU A 46 -7.95 -6.73 14.28
N ARG A 47 -8.28 -5.50 14.70
CA ARG A 47 -8.97 -4.55 13.84
C ARG A 47 -8.15 -4.23 12.59
N ALA A 48 -6.86 -3.90 12.75
CA ALA A 48 -5.99 -3.60 11.62
C ALA A 48 -5.86 -4.78 10.65
N LYS A 49 -5.72 -6.01 11.14
CA LYS A 49 -5.73 -7.23 10.30
C LYS A 49 -7.03 -7.38 9.52
N THR A 50 -8.16 -7.09 10.15
CA THR A 50 -9.48 -7.16 9.53
C THR A 50 -9.61 -6.11 8.43
N ASP A 51 -9.22 -4.87 8.73
CA ASP A 51 -9.25 -3.75 7.78
C ASP A 51 -8.35 -4.03 6.57
N ILE A 52 -7.12 -4.50 6.80
CA ILE A 52 -6.18 -4.87 5.72
C ILE A 52 -6.76 -5.99 4.85
N LYS A 53 -7.36 -7.02 5.45
CA LYS A 53 -7.98 -8.13 4.70
C LYS A 53 -9.15 -7.65 3.85
N ALA A 54 -9.97 -6.74 4.37
CA ALA A 54 -11.07 -6.14 3.64
C ALA A 54 -10.56 -5.28 2.47
N ALA A 55 -9.56 -4.42 2.72
CA ALA A 55 -8.97 -3.54 1.71
C ALA A 55 -8.27 -4.32 0.59
N ILE A 56 -7.55 -5.41 0.91
CA ILE A 56 -6.97 -6.29 -0.12
C ILE A 56 -8.08 -6.91 -0.97
N LYS A 57 -9.15 -7.41 -0.36
CA LYS A 57 -10.28 -7.97 -1.10
C LYS A 57 -10.95 -6.92 -1.99
N GLU A 58 -11.10 -5.69 -1.54
CA GLU A 58 -11.62 -4.59 -2.34
C GLU A 58 -10.71 -4.29 -3.54
N ALA A 59 -9.41 -4.16 -3.30
CA ALA A 59 -8.42 -3.94 -4.35
C ALA A 59 -8.41 -5.06 -5.39
N ASP A 60 -8.47 -6.33 -4.96
CA ASP A 60 -8.52 -7.49 -5.86
C ASP A 60 -9.81 -7.55 -6.71
N ASN A 61 -10.91 -7.00 -6.21
CA ASN A 61 -12.18 -6.91 -6.93
C ASN A 61 -12.30 -5.64 -7.79
N THR A 62 -11.33 -4.73 -7.71
CA THR A 62 -11.29 -3.56 -8.61
C THR A 62 -11.02 -4.07 -10.02
N GLU A 63 -11.82 -3.59 -10.98
CA GLU A 63 -11.65 -3.96 -12.38
C GLU A 63 -10.23 -3.61 -12.85
N LYS A 64 -9.65 -4.51 -13.65
CA LYS A 64 -8.33 -4.25 -14.21
C LYS A 64 -8.43 -3.08 -15.16
N GLN A 65 -7.47 -2.17 -15.06
CA GLN A 65 -7.32 -1.08 -16.01
C GLN A 65 -7.17 -1.64 -17.43
N THR A 66 -7.86 -1.01 -18.36
CA THR A 66 -7.72 -1.27 -19.79
C THR A 66 -6.72 -0.29 -20.42
N VAL A 67 -6.31 -0.53 -21.66
CA VAL A 67 -5.45 0.42 -22.38
C VAL A 67 -6.24 1.68 -22.71
N ILE A 68 -7.53 1.57 -23.02
CA ILE A 68 -8.36 2.74 -23.32
C ILE A 68 -8.54 3.65 -22.10
N ASP A 69 -8.70 3.09 -20.89
CA ASP A 69 -8.79 3.87 -19.65
C ASP A 69 -7.52 4.71 -19.45
N LEU A 70 -6.35 4.14 -19.73
CA LEU A 70 -5.09 4.86 -19.64
C LEU A 70 -5.06 6.03 -20.62
N MET A 71 -5.48 5.82 -21.87
CA MET A 71 -5.46 6.83 -22.93
C MET A 71 -6.40 8.01 -22.64
N GLU A 72 -7.57 7.73 -22.07
CA GLU A 72 -8.54 8.76 -21.66
C GLU A 72 -8.00 9.70 -20.58
N ASN A 73 -7.04 9.24 -19.79
CA ASN A 73 -6.40 10.02 -18.72
C ASN A 73 -5.10 10.72 -19.14
N MET A 74 -4.70 10.67 -20.43
CA MET A 74 -3.44 11.26 -20.88
C MET A 74 -3.54 12.76 -21.23
N TYR A 75 -4.65 13.17 -21.84
CA TYR A 75 -4.86 14.54 -22.33
C TYR A 75 -6.33 14.93 -22.16
N GLU A 76 -6.61 16.22 -21.95
CA GLU A 76 -7.98 16.75 -21.95
C GLU A 76 -8.65 16.59 -23.32
N GLU A 77 -7.92 16.90 -24.38
CA GLU A 77 -8.31 16.62 -25.76
C GLU A 77 -7.30 15.64 -26.38
N MET A 78 -7.80 14.50 -26.86
CA MET A 78 -6.95 13.44 -27.39
C MET A 78 -6.30 13.87 -28.72
N PRO A 79 -4.95 13.90 -28.83
CA PRO A 79 -4.29 14.22 -30.09
C PRO A 79 -4.54 13.12 -31.12
N GLN A 80 -4.47 13.46 -32.41
CA GLN A 80 -4.85 12.57 -33.52
C GLN A 80 -4.22 11.18 -33.43
N ASN A 81 -2.92 11.09 -33.16
CA ASN A 81 -2.19 9.83 -33.08
C ASN A 81 -2.69 8.92 -31.94
N LEU A 82 -3.22 9.51 -30.86
CA LEU A 82 -3.77 8.78 -29.73
C LEU A 82 -5.22 8.38 -30.00
N ALA A 83 -6.00 9.21 -30.70
CA ALA A 83 -7.35 8.87 -31.15
C ALA A 83 -7.36 7.67 -32.11
N GLU A 84 -6.38 7.61 -33.03
CA GLU A 84 -6.19 6.47 -33.92
C GLU A 84 -5.85 5.19 -33.15
N GLN A 85 -5.01 5.27 -32.11
CA GLN A 85 -4.67 4.13 -31.26
C GLN A 85 -5.85 3.70 -30.38
N TYR A 86 -6.63 4.66 -29.88
CA TYR A 86 -7.79 4.40 -29.05
C TYR A 86 -8.81 3.49 -29.76
N GLU A 87 -9.16 3.79 -31.01
CA GLU A 87 -10.10 2.95 -31.78
C GLU A 87 -9.56 1.52 -32.00
N ILE A 88 -8.25 1.36 -32.22
CA ILE A 88 -7.62 0.04 -32.35
C ILE A 88 -7.75 -0.77 -31.05
N TYR A 89 -7.43 -0.17 -29.90
CA TYR A 89 -7.48 -0.86 -28.62
C TYR A 89 -8.91 -1.10 -28.14
N LYS A 90 -9.83 -0.18 -28.42
CA LYS A 90 -11.26 -0.34 -28.15
C LYS A 90 -11.85 -1.54 -28.88
N GLU A 91 -11.55 -1.73 -30.17
CA GLU A 91 -12.00 -2.92 -30.90
C GLU A 91 -11.36 -4.19 -30.31
N LYS A 92 -10.07 -4.14 -29.99
CA LYS A 92 -9.33 -5.28 -29.45
C LYS A 92 -9.85 -5.75 -28.08
N GLU A 93 -10.23 -4.82 -27.22
CA GLU A 93 -10.73 -5.07 -25.86
C GLU A 93 -12.23 -5.39 -25.82
N SER A 94 -12.97 -5.16 -26.91
CA SER A 94 -14.38 -5.56 -27.07
C SER A 94 -14.59 -7.06 -27.36
N LYS A 95 -13.51 -7.82 -27.52
CA LYS A 95 -13.49 -9.27 -27.79
C LYS A 95 -13.03 -10.05 -26.57
#